data_AF-A0A957YNV8-F1
#
_entry.id   AF-A0A957YNV8-F1
#
_cell.length_a   1.000
_cell.length_b   1.000
_cell.length_c   1.000
_cell.angle_alpha   90.00
_cell.angle_beta   90.00
_cell.angle_gamma   90.00
#
_symmetry.space_group_name_H-M   'P 1'
#
loop_
_entity.id
_entity.type
_entity.pdbx_description
1 polymer ?
#
loop_
_entity_poly.entity_id
_entity_poly.type
_entity_poly.pdbx_seq_one_letter_code
_entity_poly.pdbx_strand_id
1 'polypeptide(L)'
;MEQINGWRSATLGDGMWAPTISAQIEKEFIAAFEAAGSPADMAVFTRSEEGELHCEVIAYFSPAAQTLAMRFDTEPCGKPARGGLGLLAGDPRCWAILFPEAKG
;
A
#
# COMPACT_ATOMS: atom_id res chain seq x y z
N MET A 1 11.41 12.07 17.85
CA MET A 1 11.82 11.74 16.46
C MET A 1 10.92 10.62 16.00
N GLU A 2 9.73 10.96 15.49
CA GLU A 2 8.90 9.97 14.81
C GLU A 2 9.58 9.67 13.48
N GLN A 3 10.10 8.45 13.38
CA GLN A 3 10.72 7.97 12.16
C GLN A 3 9.60 7.78 11.14
N ILE A 4 9.33 8.83 10.37
CA ILE A 4 8.42 8.80 9.22
C ILE A 4 9.07 7.83 8.23
N ASN A 5 8.72 6.55 8.31
CA ASN A 5 9.30 5.48 7.47
C ASN A 5 8.94 5.64 5.98
N GLY A 6 8.40 6.79 5.56
CA GLY A 6 7.94 7.11 4.21
C GLY A 6 6.62 6.43 3.82
N TRP A 7 6.11 5.54 4.66
CA TRP A 7 4.86 4.82 4.43
C TRP A 7 3.66 5.74 4.61
N ARG A 8 2.64 5.50 3.79
CA ARG A 8 1.35 6.16 3.89
C ARG A 8 0.22 5.15 3.78
N SER A 9 -0.89 5.40 4.44
CA SER A 9 -2.08 4.56 4.37
C SER A 9 -3.28 5.36 3.88
N ALA A 10 -4.15 4.74 3.09
CA ALA A 10 -5.48 5.29 2.77
C ALA A 10 -6.55 4.24 3.04
N THR A 11 -7.64 4.68 3.67
CA THR A 11 -8.84 3.87 3.81
C THR A 11 -9.59 3.85 2.49
N LEU A 12 -9.72 2.67 1.88
CA LEU A 12 -10.46 2.48 0.62
C LEU A 12 -11.97 2.38 0.84
N GLY A 13 -12.40 2.25 2.09
CA GLY A 13 -13.78 2.04 2.52
C GLY A 13 -14.14 0.56 2.61
N ASP A 14 -15.44 0.29 2.59
CA ASP A 14 -16.00 -1.06 2.78
C ASP A 14 -15.93 -1.91 1.51
N GLY A 15 -16.27 -3.20 1.63
CA GLY A 15 -16.27 -4.18 0.54
C GLY A 15 -17.04 -3.82 -0.74
N MET A 16 -17.87 -2.76 -0.72
CA MET A 16 -18.54 -2.21 -1.91
C MET A 16 -17.67 -1.22 -2.70
N TRP A 17 -16.90 -0.37 -2.01
CA TRP A 17 -16.08 0.70 -2.63
C TRP A 17 -14.61 0.30 -2.75
N ALA A 18 -14.11 -0.45 -1.78
CA ALA A 18 -12.75 -0.96 -1.75
C ALA A 18 -12.27 -1.58 -3.07
N PRO A 19 -13.00 -2.49 -3.75
CA PRO A 19 -12.54 -3.06 -5.01
C PRO A 19 -12.45 -2.03 -6.14
N THR A 20 -13.36 -1.06 -6.18
CA THR A 20 -13.37 0.02 -7.18
C THR A 20 -12.16 0.92 -7.02
N ILE A 21 -11.87 1.36 -5.79
CA ILE A 21 -10.70 2.20 -5.51
C ILE A 21 -9.41 1.42 -5.68
N SER A 22 -9.37 0.14 -5.28
CA SER A 22 -8.22 -0.75 -5.51
C SER A 22 -7.85 -0.83 -6.99
N ALA A 23 -8.83 -1.08 -7.86
CA ALA A 23 -8.60 -1.13 -9.31
C ALA A 23 -8.13 0.22 -9.89
N GLN A 24 -8.60 1.34 -9.32
CA GLN A 24 -8.12 2.66 -9.68
C GLN A 24 -6.66 2.87 -9.27
N ILE A 25 -6.29 2.44 -8.06
CA ILE A 25 -4.91 2.48 -7.56
C ILE A 25 -3.99 1.63 -8.44
N GLU A 26 -4.39 0.41 -8.80
CA GLU A 26 -3.60 -0.46 -9.70
C GLU A 26 -3.34 0.20 -11.05
N LYS A 27 -4.37 0.82 -11.63
CA LYS A 27 -4.25 1.53 -12.91
C LYS A 27 -3.28 2.72 -12.83
N GLU A 28 -3.44 3.56 -11.81
CA GLU A 28 -2.56 4.73 -11.59
C GLU A 28 -1.14 4.30 -11.19
N PHE A 29 -1.02 3.17 -10.48
CA PHE A 29 0.26 2.59 -10.09
C PHE A 29 1.10 2.22 -11.30
N ILE A 30 0.52 1.59 -12.33
CA ILE A 30 1.28 1.21 -13.54
C ILE A 30 1.96 2.43 -14.16
N ALA A 31 1.22 3.52 -14.36
CA ALA A 31 1.77 4.75 -14.92
C ALA A 31 2.86 5.35 -14.01
N ALA A 32 2.65 5.35 -12.69
CA ALA A 32 3.63 5.85 -11.74
C ALA A 32 4.90 4.97 -11.66
N PHE A 33 4.73 3.65 -11.75
CA PHE A 33 5.79 2.65 -11.69
C PHE A 33 6.69 2.74 -12.92
N GLU A 34 6.10 2.83 -14.11
CA GLU A 34 6.84 3.04 -15.35
C GLU A 34 7.58 4.38 -15.35
N ALA A 35 6.92 5.46 -14.89
CA ALA A 35 7.53 6.78 -14.79
C ALA A 35 8.71 6.83 -13.80
N ALA A 36 8.66 5.99 -12.74
CA ALA A 36 9.73 5.86 -11.76
C ALA A 36 10.86 4.90 -12.19
N GLY A 37 10.74 4.24 -13.35
CA GLY A 37 11.74 3.29 -13.85
C GLY A 37 11.62 1.88 -13.26
N SER A 38 10.41 1.49 -12.84
CA SER A 38 10.08 0.16 -12.30
C SER A 38 10.88 -0.26 -11.06
N PRO A 39 10.96 0.58 -10.01
CA PRO A 39 11.72 0.29 -8.79
C PRO A 39 11.11 -0.88 -8.00
N ALA A 40 11.93 -1.87 -7.63
CA ALA A 40 11.47 -3.08 -6.95
C ALA A 40 10.96 -2.84 -5.50
N ASP A 41 11.22 -1.67 -4.92
CA ASP A 41 10.74 -1.22 -3.61
C ASP A 41 9.46 -0.35 -3.69
N MET A 42 8.93 -0.12 -4.90
CA MET A 42 7.63 0.53 -5.09
C MET A 42 6.52 -0.51 -5.14
N ALA A 43 5.64 -0.46 -4.15
CA ALA A 43 4.51 -1.37 -4.04
C ALA A 43 3.37 -0.72 -3.24
N VAL A 44 2.16 -1.18 -3.53
CA VAL A 44 0.95 -0.91 -2.75
C VAL A 44 0.43 -2.23 -2.21
N PHE A 45 0.17 -2.24 -0.92
CA PHE A 45 -0.39 -3.38 -0.22
C PHE A 45 -1.80 -3.04 0.26
N THR A 46 -2.63 -4.05 0.47
CA THR A 46 -3.95 -3.88 1.09
C THR A 46 -4.09 -4.81 2.28
N ARG A 47 -4.88 -4.37 3.25
CA ARG A 47 -5.30 -5.19 4.38
C ARG A 47 -6.78 -4.99 4.61
N SER A 48 -7.52 -6.07 4.75
CA SER A 48 -8.86 -6.04 5.30
C SER A 48 -8.75 -5.96 6.83
N GLU A 49 -9.22 -4.88 7.40
CA GLU A 49 -9.42 -4.74 8.84
C GLU A 49 -10.91 -4.96 9.13
N GLU A 50 -11.21 -5.91 9.99
CA GLU A 50 -12.56 -6.13 10.48
C GLU A 50 -12.81 -5.10 11.59
N GLY A 51 -13.38 -3.96 11.23
CA GLY A 51 -13.77 -2.93 12.18
C GLY A 51 -14.96 -3.39 13.04
N GLU A 52 -15.23 -2.66 14.13
CA GLU A 52 -16.31 -3.00 15.08
C GLU A 52 -17.71 -3.05 14.43
N LEU A 53 -17.90 -2.38 13.29
CA LEU A 53 -19.17 -2.27 12.60
C LEU A 53 -19.12 -2.74 11.13
N HIS A 54 -17.99 -2.59 10.43
CA HIS A 54 -17.85 -2.96 9.02
C HIS A 54 -16.42 -3.42 8.68
N CYS A 55 -16.29 -4.20 7.60
CA CYS A 55 -14.99 -4.61 7.06
C CYS A 55 -14.44 -3.51 6.16
N GLU A 56 -13.41 -2.81 6.65
CA GLU A 56 -12.73 -1.75 5.92
C GLU A 56 -11.46 -2.31 5.26
N VAL A 57 -11.13 -1.79 4.08
CA VAL A 57 -9.88 -2.12 3.40
C VAL A 57 -8.95 -0.94 3.47
N ILE A 58 -7.77 -1.14 4.04
CA ILE A 58 -6.72 -0.12 4.13
C ILE A 58 -5.64 -0.44 3.08
N ALA A 59 -5.33 0.53 2.23
CA ALA A 59 -4.17 0.47 1.35
C ALA A 59 -2.95 1.09 2.02
N TYR A 60 -1.79 0.46 1.86
CA TYR A 60 -0.50 0.90 2.35
C TYR A 60 0.45 1.12 1.19
N PHE A 61 0.95 2.33 1.06
CA PHE A 61 1.86 2.76 0.01
C PHE A 61 3.29 2.73 0.55
N SER A 62 4.18 2.03 -0.17
CA SER A 62 5.59 2.04 0.17
C SER A 62 6.21 3.44 -0.06
N PRO A 63 7.39 3.73 0.52
CA PRO A 63 8.04 5.03 0.38
C PRO A 63 8.29 5.44 -1.07
N ALA A 64 8.63 4.50 -1.95
CA ALA A 64 8.79 4.77 -3.38
C ALA A 64 7.46 5.02 -4.11
N ALA A 65 6.33 4.62 -3.53
CA ALA A 65 4.99 4.92 -4.04
C ALA A 65 4.41 6.24 -3.51
N GLN A 66 5.22 7.11 -2.89
CA GLN A 66 4.72 8.35 -2.27
C GLN A 66 4.04 9.29 -3.27
N THR A 67 4.55 9.42 -4.50
CA THR A 67 3.91 10.23 -5.56
C THR A 67 2.51 9.74 -5.90
N LEU A 68 2.30 8.42 -5.90
CA LEU A 68 0.99 7.82 -6.09
C LEU A 68 0.11 8.07 -4.86
N ALA A 69 0.65 7.87 -3.66
CA ALA A 69 -0.06 8.09 -2.39
C ALA A 69 -0.59 9.53 -2.27
N MET A 70 0.12 10.53 -2.76
CA MET A 70 -0.32 11.93 -2.77
C MET A 70 -1.53 12.21 -3.68
N ARG A 71 -1.87 11.29 -4.58
CA ARG A 71 -3.10 11.39 -5.41
C ARG A 71 -4.35 10.92 -4.67
N PHE A 72 -4.17 10.22 -3.55
CA PHE A 72 -5.23 9.70 -2.71
C PHE A 72 -5.20 10.40 -1.35
N ASP A 73 -6.32 10.34 -0.63
CA ASP A 73 -6.41 10.87 0.74
C ASP A 73 -5.67 9.91 1.68
N THR A 74 -4.34 10.02 1.66
CA THR A 74 -3.45 9.16 2.45
C THR A 74 -2.88 9.91 3.63
N GLU A 75 -2.70 9.20 4.73
CA GLU A 75 -2.10 9.71 5.95
C GLU A 75 -0.72 9.08 6.16
N PRO A 76 0.26 9.82 6.73
CA PRO A 76 1.54 9.23 7.08
C PRO A 76 1.35 8.14 8.14
N CYS A 77 1.92 6.96 7.92
CA CYS A 77 1.75 5.83 8.81
C CYS A 77 3.08 5.11 9.09
N GLY A 78 3.07 4.22 10.08
CA GLY A 78 4.16 3.26 10.29
C GLY A 78 4.24 2.23 9.16
N LYS A 79 5.36 1.52 9.09
CA LYS A 79 5.49 0.33 8.22
C LYS A 79 4.47 -0.71 8.69
N PRO A 80 3.58 -1.21 7.82
CA PRO A 80 2.56 -2.18 8.23
C PRO A 80 3.21 -3.54 8.58
N ALA A 81 2.51 -4.39 9.33
CA ALA A 81 3.00 -5.75 9.60
C ALA A 81 2.80 -6.65 8.36
N ARG A 82 3.71 -7.59 8.08
CA ARG A 82 3.56 -8.50 6.92
C ARG A 82 2.32 -9.41 7.02
N GLY A 83 2.01 -9.91 8.21
CA GLY A 83 0.91 -10.88 8.40
C GLY A 83 -0.44 -10.26 8.10
N GLY A 84 -1.16 -10.76 7.09
CA GLY A 84 -2.46 -10.23 6.66
C GLY A 84 -2.41 -9.14 5.58
N LEU A 85 -1.22 -8.75 5.10
CA LEU A 85 -1.11 -7.87 3.92
C LEU A 85 -1.23 -8.68 2.62
N GLY A 86 -2.06 -8.20 1.71
CA GLY A 86 -2.06 -8.57 0.30
C GLY A 86 -1.22 -7.59 -0.51
N LEU A 87 -0.55 -8.08 -1.56
CA LEU A 87 0.07 -7.20 -2.56
C LEU A 87 -1.01 -6.79 -3.55
N LEU A 88 -1.33 -5.49 -3.59
CA LEU A 88 -2.28 -4.94 -4.56
C LEU A 88 -1.56 -4.65 -5.89
N ALA A 89 -0.44 -3.93 -5.83
CA ALA A 89 0.32 -3.56 -7.02
C ALA A 89 1.82 -3.47 -6.71
N GLY A 90 2.66 -3.91 -7.65
CA GLY A 90 4.13 -3.86 -7.52
C GLY A 90 4.80 -5.19 -7.85
N ASP A 91 6.12 -5.18 -7.83
CA ASP A 91 6.93 -6.36 -8.12
C ASP A 91 6.96 -7.31 -6.91
N PRO A 92 6.77 -8.63 -7.06
CA PRO A 92 6.81 -9.57 -5.93
C PRO A 92 8.13 -9.56 -5.14
N ARG A 93 9.23 -9.08 -5.74
CA ARG A 93 10.52 -8.87 -5.03
C ARG A 93 10.41 -7.80 -3.95
N CYS A 94 9.41 -6.92 -4.00
CA CYS A 94 9.16 -5.92 -2.97
C CYS A 94 8.99 -6.56 -1.58
N TRP A 95 8.46 -7.78 -1.48
CA TRP A 95 8.32 -8.48 -0.21
C TRP A 95 9.66 -8.74 0.48
N ALA A 96 10.69 -9.10 -0.29
CA ALA A 96 12.02 -9.35 0.25
C ALA A 96 12.74 -8.04 0.60
N ILE A 97 12.46 -6.96 -0.13
CA ILE A 97 13.11 -5.65 0.04
C ILE A 97 12.47 -4.87 1.19
N LEU A 98 11.13 -4.79 1.21
CA LEU A 98 10.35 -4.02 2.18
C LEU A 98 10.13 -4.81 3.47
N PHE A 99 10.05 -6.15 3.42
CA PHE A 99 9.83 -7.01 4.59
C PHE A 99 10.92 -8.09 4.75
N PRO A 100 12.21 -7.71 4.89
CA PRO A 100 13.31 -8.66 5.04
C PRO A 100 13.25 -9.44 6.36
N GLU A 101 12.64 -8.84 7.39
CA GLU A 101 12.55 -9.37 8.77
C GLU A 101 11.56 -10.52 8.93
N ALA A 102 10.73 -10.81 7.92
CA ALA A 102 9.74 -11.89 7.98
C ALA A 102 10.34 -13.31 7.88
N LYS A 103 11.66 -13.43 7.90
CA LYS A 103 12.37 -14.69 8.16
C LYS A 103 12.71 -14.76 9.64
N GLY A 104 11.75 -15.17 10.46
CA GLY A 104 11.92 -15.48 11.88
C GLY A 104 10.88 -16.49 12.30
#